data_AF-A0A535QFN4-F1
#
_entry.id   AF-A0A535QFN4-F1
#
_cell.length_a   1.000
_cell.length_b   1.000
_cell.length_c   1.000
_cell.angle_alpha   90.00
_cell.angle_beta   90.00
_cell.angle_gamma   90.00
#
_symmetry.space_group_name_H-M   'P 1'
#
loop_
_entity.id
_entity.type
_entity.pdbx_description
1 polymer ?
#
loop_
_entity_poly.entity_id
_entity_poly.type
_entity_poly.pdbx_seq_one_letter_code
_entity_poly.pdbx_strand_id
1 'polypeptide(L)'
;MGSKQQRWPFPVGPDARAATTKRIVHEGHPILAVVHDIDGDWEFIDNGPLELDDLMLVHLAHIVEHYPEVIEFADLPPGWEAR
;
A
#
# COMPACT_ATOMS: atom_id res chain seq x y z
N MET A 1 2.66 -24.72 19.18
CA MET A 1 3.11 -23.60 18.33
C MET A 1 2.13 -23.50 17.17
N GLY A 2 1.23 -22.53 17.17
CA GLY A 2 0.27 -22.36 16.09
C GLY A 2 0.22 -20.88 15.72
N SER A 3 1.09 -20.44 14.81
CA SER A 3 0.97 -19.13 14.21
C SER A 3 -0.25 -19.15 13.31
N LYS A 4 -1.32 -18.44 13.72
CA LYS A 4 -2.40 -18.08 12.81
C LYS A 4 -1.77 -17.23 11.71
N GLN A 5 -1.56 -17.81 10.54
CA GLN A 5 -1.30 -17.02 9.34
C GLN A 5 -2.51 -16.11 9.16
N GLN A 6 -2.34 -14.80 9.39
CA GLN A 6 -3.34 -13.81 9.00
C GLN A 6 -3.57 -14.04 7.50
N ARG A 7 -4.77 -14.46 7.10
CA ARG A 7 -5.04 -14.69 5.66
C ARG A 7 -4.81 -13.36 4.95
N TRP A 8 -4.05 -13.39 3.86
CA TRP A 8 -3.89 -12.25 2.97
C TRP A 8 -5.27 -11.73 2.53
N PRO A 9 -5.63 -10.48 2.84
CA PRO A 9 -7.02 -9.99 2.72
C PRO A 9 -7.35 -9.37 1.36
N PHE A 10 -6.33 -9.00 0.58
CA PHE A 10 -6.51 -8.34 -0.71
C PHE A 10 -6.96 -9.35 -1.80
N PRO A 11 -7.73 -8.89 -2.80
CA PRO A 11 -8.16 -9.72 -3.93
C PRO A 11 -7.04 -10.05 -4.92
N VAL A 12 -5.87 -9.41 -4.77
CA VAL A 12 -4.64 -9.62 -5.56
C VAL A 12 -3.58 -10.36 -4.76
N GLY A 13 -2.51 -10.83 -5.40
CA GLY A 13 -1.41 -11.51 -4.70
C GLY A 13 -0.58 -10.55 -3.83
N PRO A 14 0.20 -11.09 -2.86
CA PRO A 14 1.14 -10.30 -2.05
C PRO A 14 2.22 -9.59 -2.87
N ASP A 15 2.52 -10.09 -4.07
CA ASP A 15 3.46 -9.54 -5.06
C ASP A 15 2.83 -8.49 -6.00
N ALA A 16 1.57 -8.12 -5.78
CA ALA A 16 0.92 -7.06 -6.53
C ALA A 16 1.66 -5.72 -6.44
N ARG A 17 1.56 -4.92 -7.50
CA ARG A 17 2.26 -3.64 -7.64
C ARG A 17 1.65 -2.59 -6.70
N ALA A 18 2.51 -1.98 -5.92
CA ALA A 18 2.17 -0.84 -5.07
C ALA A 18 3.13 0.32 -5.35
N ALA A 19 2.61 1.43 -5.87
CA ALA A 19 3.32 2.69 -5.98
C ALA A 19 3.32 3.41 -4.62
N THR A 20 4.45 3.97 -4.25
CA THR A 20 4.63 4.68 -2.98
C THR A 20 5.84 5.60 -3.05
N THR A 21 6.29 6.16 -1.92
CA THR A 21 7.48 6.99 -1.82
C THR A 21 8.55 6.38 -0.91
N LYS A 22 9.82 6.76 -1.15
CA LYS A 22 10.94 6.47 -0.24
C LYS A 22 10.66 6.89 1.19
N ARG A 23 9.92 7.98 1.38
CA ARG A 23 9.61 8.52 2.71
C ARG A 23 8.69 7.57 3.49
N ILE A 24 7.72 6.95 2.83
CA ILE A 24 6.87 5.91 3.44
C ILE A 24 7.70 4.65 3.74
N VAL A 25 8.49 4.17 2.78
CA VAL A 25 9.18 2.87 2.91
C VAL A 25 10.42 2.92 3.81
N HIS A 26 11.23 3.97 3.71
CA HIS A 26 12.54 4.08 4.38
C HIS A 26 12.55 5.02 5.58
N GLU A 27 11.67 6.02 5.61
CA GLU A 27 11.63 7.03 6.68
C GLU A 27 10.45 6.86 7.63
N GLY A 28 9.51 5.95 7.33
CA GLY A 28 8.37 5.65 8.20
C GLY A 28 7.29 6.72 8.20
N HIS A 29 7.17 7.50 7.12
CA HIS A 29 6.12 8.51 6.99
C HIS A 29 4.72 7.89 6.93
N PRO A 30 3.71 8.49 7.59
CA PRO A 30 2.37 7.93 7.64
C PRO A 30 1.73 7.91 6.25
N ILE A 31 0.98 6.85 5.97
CA ILE A 31 0.09 6.79 4.81
C ILE A 31 -1.14 7.64 5.13
N LEU A 32 -1.42 8.62 4.28
CA LEU A 32 -2.53 9.56 4.41
C LEU A 32 -3.57 9.41 3.29
N ALA A 33 -3.23 8.67 2.23
CA ALA A 33 -4.20 8.23 1.25
C ALA A 33 -3.84 6.84 0.72
N VAL A 34 -4.87 6.04 0.50
CA VAL A 34 -4.80 4.75 -0.19
C VAL A 34 -5.63 4.88 -1.46
N VAL A 35 -5.02 4.64 -2.61
CA VAL A 35 -5.68 4.68 -3.92
C VAL A 35 -5.66 3.26 -4.49
N HIS A 36 -6.81 2.78 -4.93
CA HIS A 36 -6.90 1.62 -5.81
C HIS A 36 -7.22 2.15 -7.19
N ASP A 37 -6.21 2.22 -8.06
CA ASP A 37 -6.36 2.81 -9.38
C ASP A 37 -7.33 2.01 -10.26
N ILE A 38 -7.88 2.63 -11.30
CA ILE A 38 -8.79 1.99 -12.26
C ILE A 38 -8.17 0.76 -12.93
N ASP A 39 -6.84 0.75 -13.14
CA ASP A 39 -6.10 -0.36 -13.73
C ASP A 39 -5.74 -1.46 -12.71
N GLY A 40 -6.10 -1.29 -11.44
CA GLY A 40 -5.92 -2.27 -10.37
C GLY A 40 -4.58 -2.20 -9.64
N ASP A 41 -3.73 -1.22 -9.97
CA ASP A 41 -2.53 -0.90 -9.21
C ASP A 41 -2.90 -0.19 -7.89
N TRP A 42 -2.09 -0.41 -6.85
CA TRP A 42 -2.28 0.23 -5.54
C TRP A 42 -1.33 1.41 -5.38
N GLU A 43 -1.78 2.49 -4.76
CA GLU A 43 -0.92 3.63 -4.42
C GLU A 43 -1.07 4.02 -2.94
N PHE A 44 0.05 4.35 -2.31
CA PHE A 44 0.12 4.76 -0.91
C PHE A 44 0.88 6.08 -0.81
N ILE A 45 0.19 7.12 -0.31
CA ILE A 45 0.62 8.52 -0.44
C ILE A 45 0.69 9.18 0.94
N ASP A 46 1.73 9.98 1.18
CA ASP A 46 1.89 10.80 2.37
C ASP A 46 1.67 12.30 2.05
N ASN A 47 2.05 13.22 2.94
CA ASN A 47 1.82 14.66 2.74
C ASN A 47 2.97 15.42 2.06
N GLY A 48 4.04 14.76 1.62
CA GLY A 48 5.14 15.49 1.01
C GLY A 48 5.17 15.40 -0.50
N PRO A 49 6.28 15.88 -1.09
CA PRO A 49 6.35 16.07 -2.52
C PRO A 49 6.40 14.72 -3.25
N LEU A 50 5.66 14.62 -4.36
CA LEU A 50 5.71 13.49 -5.29
C LEU A 50 6.72 13.81 -6.39
N GLU A 51 8.00 13.76 -6.03
CA GLU A 51 9.09 13.87 -7.00
C GLU A 51 9.38 12.49 -7.62
N LEU A 52 9.73 12.45 -8.91
CA LEU A 52 10.01 11.20 -9.63
C LEU A 52 11.12 10.38 -8.95
N ASP A 53 12.12 11.05 -8.39
CA ASP A 53 13.23 10.40 -7.71
C ASP A 53 12.82 9.76 -6.36
N ASP A 54 11.68 10.16 -5.79
CA ASP A 54 11.16 9.61 -4.54
C ASP A 54 10.15 8.49 -4.75
N LEU A 55 9.65 8.31 -5.98
CA LEU A 55 8.71 7.24 -6.31
C LEU A 55 9.38 5.87 -6.17
N MET A 56 8.65 4.94 -5.58
CA MET A 56 9.02 3.54 -5.44
C MET A 56 7.88 2.66 -5.95
N LEU A 57 8.26 1.56 -6.58
CA LEU A 57 7.36 0.45 -6.89
C LEU A 57 7.77 -0.75 -6.04
N VAL A 58 6.89 -1.21 -5.17
CA VAL A 58 7.13 -2.32 -4.26
C VAL A 58 6.04 -3.37 -4.39
N HIS A 59 6.25 -4.53 -3.76
CA HIS A 59 5.18 -5.49 -3.54
C HIS A 59 4.23 -4.97 -2.46
N LEU A 60 2.93 -5.15 -2.65
CA LEU A 60 1.89 -4.78 -1.70
C LEU A 60 2.13 -5.41 -0.31
N ALA A 61 2.71 -6.62 -0.25
CA ALA A 61 3.09 -7.23 1.01
C ALA A 61 4.09 -6.41 1.83
N HIS A 62 5.04 -5.71 1.21
CA HIS A 62 5.98 -4.86 1.95
C HIS A 62 5.27 -3.67 2.60
N ILE A 63 4.23 -3.13 1.96
CA ILE A 63 3.41 -2.08 2.56
C ILE A 63 2.64 -2.64 3.76
N VAL A 64 1.98 -3.78 3.60
CA VAL A 64 1.22 -4.43 4.70
C VAL A 64 2.11 -4.82 5.88
N GLU A 65 3.35 -5.24 5.61
CA GLU A 65 4.34 -5.55 6.65
C GLU A 65 4.76 -4.31 7.44
N HIS A 66 4.88 -3.14 6.80
CA HIS A 66 5.27 -1.88 7.45
C HIS A 66 4.08 -1.12 8.06
N TYR A 67 2.91 -1.22 7.44
CA TYR A 67 1.66 -0.54 7.79
C TYR A 67 0.50 -1.53 7.81
N PRO A 68 0.38 -2.40 8.84
CA PRO A 68 -0.66 -3.41 8.90
C PRO A 68 -2.09 -2.87 8.87
N GLU A 69 -2.30 -1.61 9.25
CA GLU A 69 -3.59 -0.91 9.21
C GLU A 69 -4.16 -0.79 7.79
N VAL A 70 -3.32 -0.84 6.75
CA VAL A 70 -3.79 -0.74 5.35
C VAL A 70 -4.69 -1.91 4.94
N ILE A 71 -4.68 -3.01 5.71
CA ILE A 71 -5.59 -4.15 5.53
C ILE A 71 -7.06 -3.72 5.61
N GLU A 72 -7.38 -2.64 6.34
CA GLU A 72 -8.73 -2.10 6.42
C GLU A 72 -9.28 -1.62 5.07
N PHE A 73 -8.40 -1.35 4.10
CA PHE A 73 -8.76 -0.93 2.75
C PHE A 73 -8.67 -2.05 1.71
N ALA A 74 -8.52 -3.31 2.12
CA ALA A 74 -8.32 -4.43 1.20
C ALA A 74 -9.49 -4.67 0.23
N ASP A 75 -10.69 -4.20 0.57
CA ASP A 75 -11.90 -4.25 -0.25
C ASP A 75 -12.22 -2.93 -0.97
N LEU A 76 -11.32 -1.94 -0.93
CA LEU A 76 -11.45 -0.69 -1.68
C LEU A 76 -11.61 -1.04 -3.17
N PRO A 77 -12.68 -0.58 -3.87
CA PRO A 77 -12.86 -0.93 -5.28
C PRO A 77 -11.87 -0.19 -6.19
N PRO A 78 -11.49 -0.74 -7.36
CA PRO A 78 -10.74 -0.01 -8.37
C PRO A 78 -11.42 1.32 -8.74
N GLY A 79 -10.62 2.37 -8.94
CA GLY A 79 -11.06 3.75 -9.18
C GLY A 79 -11.47 4.53 -7.93
N TRP A 80 -11.21 4.02 -6.73
CA TRP A 80 -11.52 4.70 -5.47
C TRP A 80 -10.28 5.09 -4.68
N GLU A 81 -10.44 6.12 -3.84
CA GLU A 81 -9.46 6.53 -2.83
C GLU A 81 -10.08 6.62 -1.44
N ALA A 82 -9.27 6.38 -0.41
CA ALA A 82 -9.59 6.61 1.00
C ALA A 82 -8.52 7.53 1.63
N ARG A 83 -8.94 8.43 2.52
CA ARG A 83 -8.09 9.45 3.18
C ARG A 83 -8.46 9.58 4.66
#